data_AF-A0A0S8CGD8-F1
#
_entry.id   AF-A0A0S8CGD8-F1
#
_cell.length_a   1.000
_cell.length_b   1.000
_cell.length_c   1.000
_cell.angle_alpha   90.00
_cell.angle_beta   90.00
_cell.angle_gamma   90.00
#
_symmetry.space_group_name_H-M   'P 1'
#
loop_
_entity.id
_entity.type
_entity.pdbx_description
1 polymer ?
#
loop_
_entity_poly.entity_id
_entity_poly.type
_entity_poly.pdbx_seq_one_letter_code
_entity_poly.pdbx_strand_id
1 'polypeptide(L)'
;MASTSQQDESLNTAGRKTGQDVVRALGLTSGGLDSILSALILQDQGIQVAWINFETPFFSSDKARRAARITGIPITVKNITSVYVEMLKNPNCGYGGNMNPCLDCHALMLQIAGSIMKKEGFDFLFTGEVLGQRPMSQTKPSLRYVEKNSGLPGYILRPLSAKLLPPTIPEQQGLVDRERLLNISGRGRKEQIKLAEDFGVTDYPAPAGGCLLTDVGFSRRLRDLLEHQENCQERDFELLRYGRHFRLDDNHKVIVGRTKEDNKQILELSDPHKDIRLRMTDMAGPAVLIPSGAPEEIVYEAATLCAAYSKTEDGAPARVSVTGPLGSEILTVQGGAPETYHQNLI
;
A
#
# COMPACT_ATOMS: atom_id res chain seq x y z
N MET A 1 -17.18 19.93 54.15
CA MET A 1 -17.30 18.71 53.31
C MET A 1 -17.47 19.24 51.89
N ALA A 2 -16.37 19.36 51.14
CA ALA A 2 -15.91 18.39 50.12
C ALA A 2 -16.92 18.27 48.97
N SER A 3 -16.60 18.37 47.68
CA SER A 3 -15.31 18.53 46.98
C SER A 3 -15.59 18.82 45.50
N THR A 4 -14.85 19.78 44.94
CA THR A 4 -14.19 19.82 43.62
C THR A 4 -14.41 18.68 42.62
N SER A 5 -14.66 19.06 41.36
CA SER A 5 -13.92 18.54 40.19
C SER A 5 -14.03 19.51 38.98
N GLN A 6 -13.21 20.56 39.00
CA GLN A 6 -12.68 21.15 37.77
C GLN A 6 -11.52 20.25 37.32
N GLN A 7 -11.67 19.58 36.18
CA GLN A 7 -10.59 18.96 35.43
C GLN A 7 -10.89 19.30 33.97
N ASP A 8 -10.16 20.25 33.38
CA ASP A 8 -9.21 19.98 32.30
C ASP A 8 -8.59 21.31 31.80
N GLU A 9 -7.70 21.89 32.59
CA GLU A 9 -6.77 22.93 32.15
C GLU A 9 -5.38 22.59 32.69
N SER A 10 -4.68 21.68 32.01
CA SER A 10 -3.22 21.58 32.12
C SER A 10 -2.63 20.95 30.86
N LEU A 11 -2.69 21.69 29.75
CA LEU A 11 -1.69 21.54 28.69
C LEU A 11 -0.36 22.00 29.27
N ASN A 12 0.31 21.00 29.84
CA ASN A 12 1.62 21.00 30.47
C ASN A 12 2.58 21.97 29.75
N THR A 13 2.82 23.14 30.34
CA THR A 13 3.98 23.98 30.07
C THR A 13 5.21 23.25 30.62
N ALA A 14 5.65 22.24 29.87
CA ALA A 14 6.91 21.59 30.15
C ALA A 14 8.04 22.62 30.01
N GLY A 15 8.72 22.87 31.12
CA GLY A 15 9.84 23.79 31.21
C GLY A 15 10.91 23.49 30.16
N ARG A 16 11.58 24.56 29.71
CA ARG A 16 12.80 24.48 28.90
C ARG A 16 13.75 23.44 29.52
N LYS A 17 13.94 22.33 28.82
CA LYS A 17 15.01 21.39 29.12
C LYS A 17 16.34 22.05 28.78
N THR A 18 17.16 22.24 29.79
CA THR A 18 18.53 22.76 29.70
C THR A 18 19.49 21.61 29.40
N GLY A 19 20.22 21.71 28.28
CA GLY A 19 21.21 20.73 27.79
C GLY A 19 20.71 20.14 26.48
N GLN A 20 21.39 20.43 25.36
CA GLN A 20 21.02 20.11 23.97
C GLN A 20 20.31 18.75 23.78
N ASP A 21 18.98 18.72 23.97
CA ASP A 21 18.15 17.65 23.45
C ASP A 21 18.11 17.85 21.94
N VAL A 22 18.80 16.97 21.21
CA VAL A 22 18.79 16.96 19.73
C VAL A 22 17.34 16.82 19.29
N VAL A 23 16.87 17.73 18.43
CA VAL A 23 15.51 17.70 17.88
C VAL A 23 15.34 16.43 17.03
N ARG A 24 14.23 15.72 17.20
CA ARG A 24 13.94 14.44 16.56
C ARG A 24 12.67 14.51 15.72
N ALA A 25 12.78 14.12 14.45
CA ALA A 25 11.65 14.12 13.52
C ALA A 25 11.37 12.72 12.94
N LEU A 26 10.10 12.33 12.90
CA LEU A 26 9.67 11.06 12.29
C LEU A 26 9.00 11.32 10.93
N GLY A 27 9.57 10.77 9.87
CA GLY A 27 9.13 11.00 8.50
C GLY A 27 8.35 9.84 7.90
N LEU A 28 7.19 10.11 7.30
CA LEU A 28 6.55 9.13 6.44
C LEU A 28 7.31 9.07 5.12
N THR A 29 7.83 7.88 4.79
CA THR A 29 8.59 7.68 3.56
C THR A 29 7.90 6.69 2.63
N SER A 30 7.88 7.01 1.34
CA SER A 30 7.52 6.07 0.27
C SER A 30 8.76 5.48 -0.42
N GLY A 31 9.96 5.88 0.03
CA GLY A 31 11.22 5.61 -0.65
C GLY A 31 11.43 6.42 -1.93
N GLY A 32 10.54 7.36 -2.24
CA GLY A 32 10.67 8.25 -3.40
C GLY A 32 11.57 9.46 -3.12
N LEU A 33 11.96 10.15 -4.19
CA LEU A 33 12.83 11.33 -4.15
C LEU A 33 12.34 12.39 -3.16
N ASP A 34 11.05 12.74 -3.23
CA ASP A 34 10.49 13.83 -2.41
C ASP A 34 10.64 13.54 -0.89
N SER A 35 10.44 12.30 -0.45
CA SER A 35 10.65 11.91 0.96
C SER A 35 12.12 11.85 1.38
N ILE A 36 13.02 11.51 0.45
CA ILE A 36 14.47 11.50 0.69
C ILE A 36 14.95 12.94 0.90
N LEU A 37 14.63 13.85 -0.03
CA LEU A 37 15.03 15.25 0.05
C LEU A 37 14.49 15.93 1.31
N SER A 38 13.23 15.69 1.67
CA SER A 38 12.67 16.22 2.92
C SER A 38 13.49 15.81 4.14
N ALA A 39 14.00 14.59 4.20
CA ALA A 39 14.80 14.12 5.33
C ALA A 39 16.20 14.77 5.33
N LEU A 40 16.85 14.86 4.16
CA LEU A 40 18.18 15.45 4.02
C LEU A 40 18.18 16.95 4.37
N ILE A 41 17.14 17.69 3.98
CA ILE A 41 16.95 19.09 4.36
C ILE A 41 16.88 19.26 5.88
N LEU A 42 16.21 18.33 6.58
CA LEU A 42 16.13 18.39 8.05
C LEU A 42 17.45 17.96 8.71
N GLN A 43 18.14 16.95 8.18
CA GLN A 43 19.47 16.54 8.66
C GLN A 43 20.51 17.65 8.51
N ASP A 44 20.47 18.39 7.41
CA ASP A 44 21.33 19.57 7.18
C ASP A 44 21.12 20.63 8.28
N GLN A 45 19.92 20.70 8.87
CA GLN A 45 19.62 21.55 10.04
C GLN A 45 20.07 20.96 11.39
N GLY A 46 20.71 19.79 11.40
CA GLY A 46 21.13 19.11 12.63
C GLY A 46 20.01 18.36 13.34
N ILE A 47 18.87 18.14 12.67
CA ILE A 47 17.73 17.38 13.21
C ILE A 47 17.98 15.89 13.01
N GLN A 48 17.79 15.10 14.07
CA GLN A 48 17.84 13.65 13.98
C GLN A 48 16.55 13.13 13.34
N VAL A 49 16.66 12.56 12.14
CA VAL A 49 15.51 12.01 11.42
C VAL A 49 15.46 10.49 11.54
N ALA A 50 14.25 9.96 11.65
CA ALA A 50 13.94 8.56 11.42
C ALA A 50 12.76 8.45 10.45
N TRP A 51 12.61 7.30 9.82
CA TRP A 51 11.50 7.03 8.92
C TRP A 51 10.54 5.99 9.46
N ILE A 52 9.29 6.15 9.05
CA ILE A 52 8.27 5.12 9.12
C ILE A 52 7.70 4.87 7.73
N ASN A 53 7.53 3.60 7.41
CA ASN A 53 6.82 3.16 6.21
C ASN A 53 5.76 2.12 6.60
N PHE A 54 4.70 2.08 5.82
CA PHE A 54 3.58 1.17 6.02
C PHE A 54 3.48 0.21 4.85
N GLU A 55 3.14 -1.04 5.14
CA GLU A 55 2.94 -2.10 4.15
C GLU A 55 1.52 -2.64 4.23
N THR A 56 1.01 -2.98 3.05
CA THR A 56 -0.22 -3.73 2.81
C THR A 56 -0.04 -4.54 1.52
N PRO A 57 -0.94 -5.48 1.20
CA PRO A 57 -0.98 -6.12 -0.13
C PRO A 57 -1.07 -5.14 -1.31
N PHE A 58 -1.41 -3.87 -1.06
CA PHE A 58 -1.58 -2.84 -2.09
C PHE A 58 -0.31 -2.00 -2.33
N PHE A 59 0.66 -2.01 -1.40
CA PHE A 59 1.92 -1.27 -1.52
C PHE A 59 3.02 -1.84 -0.61
N SER A 60 4.23 -1.98 -1.15
CA SER A 60 5.39 -2.56 -0.44
C SER A 60 6.36 -1.51 0.13
N SER A 61 7.18 -1.94 1.10
CA SER A 61 8.25 -1.14 1.70
C SER A 61 9.58 -1.23 0.96
N ASP A 62 9.69 -2.01 -0.11
CA ASP A 62 10.99 -2.29 -0.76
C ASP A 62 11.75 -1.02 -1.12
N LYS A 63 11.04 -0.04 -1.69
CA LYS A 63 11.60 1.29 -2.03
C LYS A 63 12.05 2.04 -0.79
N ALA A 64 11.26 2.00 0.28
CA ALA A 64 11.57 2.68 1.53
C ALA A 64 12.79 2.04 2.24
N ARG A 65 12.87 0.71 2.28
CA ARG A 65 14.04 -0.02 2.81
C ARG A 65 15.29 0.25 1.99
N ARG A 66 15.16 0.34 0.66
CA ARG A 66 16.26 0.72 -0.22
C ARG A 66 16.73 2.15 0.06
N ALA A 67 15.80 3.11 0.16
CA ALA A 67 16.14 4.49 0.50
C ALA A 67 16.87 4.56 1.86
N ALA A 68 16.39 3.85 2.88
CA ALA A 68 17.02 3.80 4.20
C ALA A 68 18.46 3.27 4.16
N ARG A 69 18.72 2.23 3.35
CA ARG A 69 20.07 1.71 3.14
C ARG A 69 21.00 2.72 2.46
N ILE A 70 20.50 3.47 1.49
CA ILE A 70 21.28 4.45 0.73
C ILE A 70 21.63 5.67 1.59
N THR A 71 20.66 6.17 2.38
CA THR A 71 20.84 7.39 3.16
C THR A 71 21.38 7.15 4.58
N GLY A 72 21.38 5.90 5.05
CA GLY A 72 21.71 5.57 6.44
C GLY A 72 20.65 6.03 7.46
N ILE A 73 19.47 6.48 7.01
CA ILE A 73 18.39 6.90 7.90
C ILE A 73 17.67 5.66 8.45
N PRO A 74 17.51 5.52 9.77
CA PRO A 74 16.80 4.39 10.37
C PRO A 74 15.33 4.36 9.92
N ILE A 75 14.81 3.16 9.66
CA ILE A 75 13.42 2.97 9.21
C ILE A 75 12.71 1.91 10.04
N THR A 76 11.49 2.24 10.45
CA THR A 76 10.50 1.29 10.98
C THR A 76 9.48 0.97 9.91
N VAL A 77 9.22 -0.31 9.67
CA VAL A 77 8.19 -0.76 8.73
C VAL A 77 7.07 -1.45 9.49
N LYS A 78 5.82 -1.07 9.22
CA LYS A 78 4.64 -1.66 9.85
C LYS A 78 3.63 -2.17 8.83
N ASN A 79 3.23 -3.42 8.98
CA ASN A 79 2.04 -3.92 8.31
C ASN A 79 0.80 -3.27 8.94
N ILE A 80 -0.06 -2.68 8.12
CA ILE A 80 -1.31 -2.03 8.55
C ILE A 80 -2.53 -2.62 7.82
N THR A 81 -2.42 -3.81 7.23
CA THR A 81 -3.43 -4.39 6.34
C THR A 81 -4.83 -4.40 6.95
N SER A 82 -4.96 -4.89 8.19
CA SER A 82 -6.27 -4.99 8.87
C SER A 82 -6.98 -3.62 8.97
N VAL A 83 -6.35 -2.63 9.61
CA VAL A 83 -6.94 -1.29 9.77
C VAL A 83 -7.08 -0.56 8.42
N TYR A 84 -6.18 -0.83 7.48
CA TYR A 84 -6.26 -0.25 6.13
C TYR A 84 -7.47 -0.77 5.36
N VAL A 85 -7.73 -2.08 5.41
CA VAL A 85 -8.87 -2.71 4.73
C VAL A 85 -10.19 -2.21 5.31
N GLU A 86 -10.28 -2.01 6.63
CA GLU A 86 -11.45 -1.40 7.26
C GLU A 86 -11.75 -0.01 6.69
N MET A 87 -10.73 0.85 6.62
CA MET A 87 -10.85 2.17 5.99
C MET A 87 -11.18 2.06 4.50
N LEU A 88 -10.55 1.12 3.79
CA LEU A 88 -10.73 0.93 2.35
C LEU A 88 -12.14 0.48 2.00
N LYS A 89 -12.81 -0.31 2.85
CA LYS A 89 -14.20 -0.74 2.63
C LYS A 89 -15.19 0.44 2.70
N ASN A 90 -14.90 1.46 3.50
CA ASN A 90 -15.76 2.62 3.68
C ASN A 90 -14.96 3.92 3.91
N PRO A 91 -14.29 4.47 2.89
CA PRO A 91 -13.47 5.67 3.03
C PRO A 91 -14.33 6.93 3.15
N ASN A 92 -14.00 7.84 4.08
CA ASN A 92 -14.83 9.02 4.33
C ASN A 92 -14.88 9.98 3.13
N CYS A 93 -13.79 10.11 2.38
CA CYS A 93 -13.74 10.93 1.16
C CYS A 93 -14.14 10.18 -0.10
N GLY A 94 -14.55 8.91 0.01
CA GLY A 94 -14.76 8.05 -1.14
C GLY A 94 -13.45 7.68 -1.84
N TYR A 95 -13.57 7.20 -3.06
CA TYR A 95 -12.43 6.81 -3.88
C TYR A 95 -12.09 7.87 -4.93
N GLY A 96 -10.85 7.82 -5.44
CA GLY A 96 -10.44 8.58 -6.62
C GLY A 96 -10.99 7.99 -7.92
N GLY A 97 -10.14 7.89 -8.95
CA GLY A 97 -10.57 7.36 -10.25
C GLY A 97 -10.86 5.85 -10.26
N ASN A 98 -10.33 5.11 -9.28
CA ASN A 98 -10.56 3.68 -9.09
C ASN A 98 -10.84 3.38 -7.62
N MET A 99 -10.19 2.40 -6.99
CA MET A 99 -10.37 2.09 -5.57
C MET A 99 -9.38 2.81 -4.66
N ASN A 100 -8.83 3.96 -5.07
CA ASN A 100 -7.77 4.65 -4.34
C ASN A 100 -8.31 5.70 -3.34
N PRO A 101 -8.34 5.45 -2.01
CA PRO A 101 -8.84 6.39 -1.02
C PRO A 101 -7.71 7.31 -0.51
N CYS A 102 -7.07 8.08 -1.40
CA CYS A 102 -5.77 8.70 -1.10
C CYS A 102 -5.77 9.62 0.15
N LEU A 103 -6.85 10.37 0.39
CA LEU A 103 -6.94 11.28 1.53
C LEU A 103 -7.05 10.52 2.85
N ASP A 104 -8.00 9.58 2.94
CA ASP A 104 -8.19 8.74 4.13
C ASP A 104 -6.98 7.85 4.40
N CYS A 105 -6.38 7.30 3.36
CA CYS A 105 -5.11 6.56 3.41
C CYS A 105 -3.99 7.39 4.07
N HIS A 106 -3.76 8.62 3.60
CA HIS A 106 -2.74 9.50 4.17
C HIS A 106 -3.06 9.91 5.62
N ALA A 107 -4.33 10.21 5.91
CA ALA A 107 -4.77 10.57 7.26
C ALA A 107 -4.54 9.41 8.25
N LEU A 108 -4.91 8.18 7.87
CA LEU A 108 -4.69 6.97 8.67
C LEU A 108 -3.20 6.73 8.94
N MET A 109 -2.37 6.80 7.91
CA MET A 109 -0.92 6.60 8.06
C MET A 109 -0.29 7.65 8.99
N LEU A 110 -0.71 8.92 8.88
CA LEU A 110 -0.24 9.99 9.76
C LEU A 110 -0.77 9.85 11.18
N GLN A 111 -1.99 9.37 11.37
CA GLN A 111 -2.53 9.07 12.69
C GLN A 111 -1.70 7.98 13.39
N ILE A 112 -1.40 6.87 12.70
CA ILE A 112 -0.57 5.79 13.24
C ILE A 112 0.84 6.29 13.54
N ALA A 113 1.43 7.06 12.62
CA ALA A 113 2.74 7.68 12.82
C ALA A 113 2.73 8.65 14.02
N GLY A 114 1.64 9.39 14.24
CA GLY A 114 1.48 10.29 15.37
C GLY A 114 1.45 9.58 16.72
N SER A 115 0.81 8.40 16.79
CA SER A 115 0.88 7.57 17.99
C SER A 115 2.31 7.10 18.29
N ILE A 116 3.08 6.77 17.24
CA ILE A 116 4.48 6.34 17.36
C ILE A 116 5.38 7.50 17.73
N MET A 117 5.19 8.67 17.11
CA MET A 117 5.89 9.92 17.42
C MET A 117 5.80 10.23 18.92
N LYS A 118 4.57 10.20 19.49
CA LYS A 118 4.34 10.42 20.93
C LYS A 118 5.00 9.35 21.80
N LYS A 119 4.85 8.07 21.43
CA LYS A 119 5.39 6.94 22.20
C LYS A 119 6.92 6.94 22.26
N GLU A 120 7.58 7.28 21.15
CA GLU A 120 9.04 7.20 20.99
C GLU A 120 9.75 8.54 21.23
N GLY A 121 9.00 9.59 21.60
CA GLY A 121 9.53 10.90 21.97
C GLY A 121 10.15 11.65 20.78
N PHE A 122 9.51 11.60 19.61
CA PHE A 122 9.80 12.50 18.50
C PHE A 122 9.03 13.81 18.66
N ASP A 123 9.61 14.92 18.22
CA ASP A 123 9.06 16.26 18.42
C ASP A 123 7.97 16.59 17.37
N PHE A 124 8.14 16.12 16.13
CA PHE A 124 7.18 16.35 15.05
C PHE A 124 7.25 15.29 13.94
N LEU A 125 6.21 15.28 13.09
CA LEU A 125 6.17 14.47 11.87
C LEU A 125 6.60 15.28 10.65
N PHE A 126 7.17 14.61 9.66
CA PHE A 126 7.36 15.21 8.33
C PHE A 126 6.94 14.29 7.19
N THR A 127 6.65 14.88 6.02
CA THR A 127 6.36 14.14 4.79
C THR A 127 7.13 14.70 3.60
N GLY A 128 7.21 13.90 2.53
CA GLY A 128 7.66 14.35 1.20
C GLY A 128 6.54 14.99 0.36
N GLU A 129 5.41 15.39 0.95
CA GLU A 129 4.32 15.98 0.17
C GLU A 129 4.69 17.37 -0.34
N VAL A 130 4.52 17.59 -1.65
CA VAL A 130 4.79 18.88 -2.30
C VAL A 130 3.46 19.50 -2.73
N LEU A 131 3.20 20.75 -2.33
CA LEU A 131 1.97 21.45 -2.66
C LEU A 131 1.72 21.51 -4.18
N GLY A 132 0.57 21.01 -4.63
CA GLY A 132 0.15 21.02 -6.02
C GLY A 132 0.81 19.96 -6.91
N GLN A 133 1.66 19.09 -6.36
CA GLN A 133 2.37 18.07 -7.13
C GLN A 133 1.46 16.90 -7.55
N ARG A 134 0.49 16.55 -6.70
CA ARG A 134 -0.55 15.56 -7.01
C ARG A 134 -1.94 16.21 -6.96
N PRO A 135 -2.74 16.15 -8.05
CA PRO A 135 -4.00 16.88 -8.15
C PRO A 135 -5.07 16.41 -7.15
N MET A 136 -5.03 15.15 -6.71
CA MET A 136 -6.02 14.59 -5.78
C MET A 136 -5.61 14.76 -4.30
N SER A 137 -4.35 14.47 -3.96
CA SER A 137 -3.93 14.34 -2.56
C SER A 137 -3.09 15.49 -2.03
N GLN A 138 -2.57 16.38 -2.89
CA GLN A 138 -1.60 17.40 -2.47
C GLN A 138 -2.05 18.83 -2.83
N THR A 139 -3.35 19.08 -2.94
CA THR A 139 -3.88 20.45 -2.99
C THR A 139 -3.94 21.07 -1.59
N LYS A 140 -4.04 22.40 -1.45
CA LYS A 140 -4.17 23.04 -0.12
C LYS A 140 -5.34 22.44 0.70
N PRO A 141 -6.56 22.27 0.15
CA PRO A 141 -7.64 21.60 0.85
C PRO A 141 -7.32 20.16 1.25
N SER A 142 -6.72 19.38 0.35
CA SER A 142 -6.34 17.98 0.61
C SER A 142 -5.36 17.87 1.78
N LEU A 143 -4.29 18.69 1.79
CA LEU A 143 -3.28 18.68 2.84
C LEU A 143 -3.88 19.07 4.20
N ARG A 144 -4.77 20.08 4.21
CA ARG A 144 -5.50 20.50 5.42
C ARG A 144 -6.45 19.42 5.92
N TYR A 145 -7.15 18.73 5.02
CA TYR A 145 -8.01 17.60 5.37
C TYR A 145 -7.20 16.49 6.04
N VAL A 146 -6.10 16.08 5.42
CA VAL A 146 -5.23 15.02 5.94
C VAL A 146 -4.68 15.39 7.31
N GLU A 147 -4.20 16.62 7.46
CA GLU A 147 -3.70 17.12 8.75
C GLU A 147 -4.78 17.08 9.84
N LYS A 148 -5.98 17.60 9.56
CA LYS A 148 -7.09 17.59 10.53
C LYS A 148 -7.47 16.17 10.95
N ASN A 149 -7.59 15.26 9.99
CA ASN A 149 -8.05 13.89 10.25
C ASN A 149 -6.94 12.97 10.77
N SER A 150 -5.67 13.37 10.69
CA SER A 150 -4.57 12.65 11.35
C SER A 150 -4.55 12.81 12.88
N GLY A 151 -5.29 13.77 13.44
CA GLY A 151 -5.25 14.11 14.86
C GLY A 151 -3.98 14.85 15.29
N LEU A 152 -3.21 15.42 14.35
CA LEU A 152 -1.95 16.14 14.59
C LEU A 152 -1.92 17.54 13.92
N PRO A 153 -2.93 18.41 14.17
CA PRO A 153 -2.95 19.74 13.56
C PRO A 153 -1.70 20.54 13.94
N GLY A 154 -0.99 21.05 12.93
CA GLY A 154 0.20 21.88 13.12
C GLY A 154 1.49 21.11 13.43
N TYR A 155 1.47 19.78 13.54
CA TYR A 155 2.67 18.97 13.84
C TYR A 155 3.25 18.23 12.63
N ILE A 156 2.70 18.45 11.43
CA ILE A 156 3.12 17.79 10.19
C ILE A 156 3.84 18.78 9.28
N LEU A 157 5.17 18.71 9.28
CA LEU A 157 6.03 19.53 8.43
C LEU A 157 6.12 18.97 7.01
N ARG A 158 6.14 19.87 6.02
CA ARG A 158 6.33 19.53 4.60
C ARG A 158 7.52 20.32 4.04
N PRO A 159 8.77 19.87 4.30
CA PRO A 159 9.98 20.67 4.07
C PRO A 159 10.10 21.27 2.67
N LEU A 160 9.67 20.53 1.64
CA LEU A 160 9.76 20.96 0.24
C LEU A 160 8.80 22.10 -0.11
N SER A 161 7.70 22.28 0.60
CA SER A 161 6.68 23.31 0.32
C SER A 161 6.33 24.17 1.53
N ALA A 162 7.13 24.13 2.59
CA ALA A 162 6.82 24.74 3.89
C ALA A 162 6.56 26.25 3.78
N LYS A 163 7.36 26.96 2.97
CA LYS A 163 7.23 28.41 2.76
C LYS A 163 5.92 28.83 2.09
N LEU A 164 5.19 27.88 1.48
CA LEU A 164 3.89 28.12 0.82
C LEU A 164 2.68 27.76 1.68
N LEU A 165 2.93 27.21 2.87
CA LEU A 165 1.92 26.75 3.82
C LEU A 165 2.02 27.56 5.13
N PRO A 166 0.96 27.60 5.94
CA PRO A 166 1.04 28.19 7.28
C PRO A 166 2.17 27.55 8.10
N PRO A 167 2.91 28.33 8.91
CA PRO A 167 3.95 27.77 9.78
C PRO A 167 3.39 26.71 10.73
N THR A 168 4.07 25.57 10.79
CA THR A 168 3.79 24.51 11.75
C THR A 168 4.31 24.86 13.14
N ILE A 169 3.85 24.15 14.16
CA ILE A 169 4.29 24.29 15.54
C ILE A 169 5.82 24.12 15.70
N PRO A 170 6.49 23.11 15.11
CA PRO A 170 7.95 23.00 15.20
C PRO A 170 8.68 24.20 14.56
N GLU A 171 8.12 24.82 13.52
CA GLU A 171 8.68 26.06 12.96
C GLU A 171 8.47 27.25 13.91
N GLN A 172 7.28 27.40 14.48
CA GLN A 172 6.95 28.49 15.42
C GLN A 172 7.76 28.42 16.71
N GLN A 173 8.08 27.21 17.18
CA GLN A 173 8.86 26.96 18.38
C GLN A 173 10.39 27.03 18.15
N GLY A 174 10.82 27.24 16.91
CA GLY A 174 12.24 27.27 16.55
C GLY A 174 12.94 25.91 16.60
N LEU A 175 12.18 24.80 16.58
CA LEU A 175 12.73 23.45 16.43
C LEU A 175 13.24 23.20 15.01
N VAL A 176 12.68 23.93 14.03
CA VAL A 176 13.07 23.90 12.62
C VAL A 176 13.22 25.33 12.13
N ASP A 177 14.34 25.60 11.45
CA ASP A 177 14.57 26.88 10.81
C ASP A 177 13.81 26.94 9.48
N ARG A 178 12.70 27.68 9.48
CA ARG A 178 11.83 27.88 8.31
C ARG A 178 12.56 28.51 7.13
N GLU A 179 13.57 29.35 7.37
CA GLU A 179 14.29 30.02 6.28
C GLU A 179 15.15 29.04 5.47
N ARG A 180 15.53 27.91 6.08
CA ARG A 180 16.23 26.80 5.42
C ARG A 180 15.30 25.76 4.79
N LEU A 181 13.97 25.98 4.84
CA LEU A 181 12.98 25.18 4.11
C LEU A 181 12.67 25.76 2.74
N LEU A 182 11.88 25.04 1.94
CA LEU A 182 11.67 25.36 0.53
C LEU A 182 10.24 25.82 0.20
N ASN A 183 10.10 26.34 -1.02
CA ASN A 183 8.86 26.85 -1.61
C ASN A 183 8.51 26.13 -2.92
N ILE A 184 8.85 24.85 -3.05
CA ILE A 184 8.54 24.05 -4.24
C ILE A 184 7.03 23.81 -4.32
N SER A 185 6.47 23.99 -5.51
CA SER A 185 5.08 23.63 -5.80
C SER A 185 4.84 23.26 -7.25
N GLY A 186 3.67 22.68 -7.50
CA GLY A 186 3.24 22.26 -8.82
C GLY A 186 3.78 20.88 -9.22
N ARG A 187 3.54 20.49 -10.48
CA ARG A 187 3.78 19.12 -10.96
C ARG A 187 5.20 18.85 -11.45
N GLY A 188 6.01 19.89 -11.63
CA GLY A 188 7.40 19.75 -12.07
C GLY A 188 8.26 19.10 -10.99
N ARG A 189 9.40 18.51 -11.40
CA ARG A 189 10.40 17.94 -10.49
C ARG A 189 11.82 18.49 -10.69
N LYS A 190 11.95 19.56 -11.48
CA LYS A 190 13.26 20.11 -11.88
C LYS A 190 14.08 20.54 -10.67
N GLU A 191 13.45 21.21 -9.71
CA GLU A 191 14.11 21.66 -8.49
C GLU A 191 14.52 20.50 -7.60
N GLN A 192 13.65 19.49 -7.44
CA GLN A 192 13.95 18.28 -6.69
C GLN A 192 15.12 17.50 -7.30
N ILE A 193 15.18 17.37 -8.63
CA ILE A 193 16.29 16.69 -9.31
C ILE A 193 17.60 17.44 -9.07
N LYS A 194 17.59 18.77 -9.17
CA LYS A 194 18.77 19.59 -8.85
C LYS A 194 19.20 19.40 -7.38
N LEU A 195 18.26 19.42 -6.44
CA LEU A 195 18.57 19.16 -5.03
C LEU A 195 19.13 17.77 -4.80
N ALA A 196 18.67 16.77 -5.57
CA ALA A 196 19.23 15.43 -5.51
C ALA A 196 20.71 15.43 -5.88
N GLU A 197 21.09 16.16 -6.94
CA GLU A 197 22.49 16.34 -7.35
C GLU A 197 23.30 17.06 -6.26
N ASP A 198 22.77 18.16 -5.71
CA ASP A 198 23.43 18.94 -4.66
C ASP A 198 23.69 18.11 -3.38
N PHE A 199 22.76 17.22 -3.03
CA PHE A 199 22.90 16.28 -1.90
C PHE A 199 23.63 14.97 -2.24
N GLY A 200 24.07 14.78 -3.50
CA GLY A 200 24.74 13.55 -3.95
C GLY A 200 23.83 12.31 -4.01
N VAL A 201 22.52 12.49 -4.08
CA VAL A 201 21.52 11.42 -4.21
C VAL A 201 21.39 11.02 -5.68
N THR A 202 22.21 10.08 -6.12
CA THR A 202 22.20 9.59 -7.52
C THR A 202 21.23 8.44 -7.77
N ASP A 203 20.71 7.84 -6.70
CA ASP A 203 19.94 6.60 -6.77
C ASP A 203 18.60 6.72 -6.04
N TYR A 204 17.56 7.01 -6.81
CA TYR A 204 16.18 7.09 -6.33
C TYR A 204 15.22 6.49 -7.37
N PRO A 205 14.07 5.97 -6.94
CA PRO A 205 13.09 5.44 -7.87
C PRO A 205 12.63 6.52 -8.85
N ALA A 206 12.55 6.17 -10.14
CA ALA A 206 11.87 7.01 -11.10
C ALA A 206 10.44 7.31 -10.62
N PRO A 207 9.85 8.48 -10.98
CA PRO A 207 8.46 8.78 -10.67
C PRO A 207 7.57 7.65 -11.20
N ALA A 208 7.10 6.79 -10.30
CA ALA A 208 6.25 5.67 -10.67
C ALA A 208 4.78 6.13 -10.72
N GLY A 209 3.98 5.39 -11.51
CA GLY A 209 2.52 5.47 -11.47
C GLY A 209 1.98 5.29 -10.05
N GLY A 210 0.70 5.65 -9.86
CA GLY A 210 0.02 5.63 -8.56
C GLY A 210 0.07 4.27 -7.84
N CYS A 211 -0.49 4.19 -6.63
CA CYS A 211 -0.57 2.92 -5.91
C CYS A 211 -1.39 1.88 -6.70
N LEU A 212 -1.30 0.61 -6.31
CA LEU A 212 -1.98 -0.49 -7.00
C LEU A 212 -3.50 -0.30 -7.10
N LEU A 213 -4.10 0.43 -6.16
CA LEU A 213 -5.52 0.80 -6.16
C LEU A 213 -5.91 1.83 -7.23
N THR A 214 -4.94 2.39 -7.94
CA THR A 214 -5.18 3.22 -9.14
C THR A 214 -5.24 2.39 -10.41
N ASP A 215 -4.79 1.13 -10.39
CA ASP A 215 -4.88 0.22 -11.53
C ASP A 215 -6.32 -0.27 -11.72
N VAL A 216 -6.82 -0.17 -12.96
CA VAL A 216 -8.21 -0.52 -13.28
C VAL A 216 -8.45 -2.02 -13.10
N GLY A 217 -7.53 -2.86 -13.57
CA GLY A 217 -7.67 -4.31 -13.49
C GLY A 217 -7.62 -4.82 -12.05
N PHE A 218 -6.66 -4.34 -11.26
CA PHE A 218 -6.57 -4.67 -9.84
C PHE A 218 -7.80 -4.19 -9.08
N SER A 219 -8.28 -2.98 -9.37
CA SER A 219 -9.47 -2.43 -8.71
C SER A 219 -10.75 -3.20 -9.03
N ARG A 220 -10.89 -3.75 -10.24
CA ARG A 220 -12.00 -4.66 -10.57
C ARG A 220 -11.94 -5.93 -9.73
N ARG A 221 -10.77 -6.58 -9.67
CA ARG A 221 -10.57 -7.79 -8.84
C ARG A 221 -10.80 -7.55 -7.36
N LEU A 222 -10.43 -6.36 -6.86
CA LEU A 222 -10.66 -6.00 -5.46
C LEU A 222 -12.15 -5.74 -5.17
N ARG A 223 -12.88 -5.04 -6.05
CA ARG A 223 -14.34 -4.90 -5.92
C ARG A 223 -15.03 -6.25 -5.91
N ASP A 224 -14.71 -7.09 -6.89
CA ASP A 224 -15.23 -8.44 -7.00
C ASP A 224 -14.96 -9.27 -5.73
N LEU A 225 -13.75 -9.18 -5.15
CA LEU A 225 -13.45 -9.85 -3.88
C LEU A 225 -14.35 -9.33 -2.73
N LEU A 226 -14.46 -8.02 -2.56
CA LEU A 226 -15.20 -7.43 -1.44
C LEU A 226 -16.72 -7.57 -1.57
N GLU A 227 -17.25 -7.67 -2.79
CA GLU A 227 -18.68 -7.88 -3.06
C GLU A 227 -19.13 -9.32 -2.76
N HIS A 228 -18.23 -10.30 -2.93
CA HIS A 228 -18.57 -11.72 -2.79
C HIS A 228 -17.98 -12.39 -1.53
N GLN A 229 -17.12 -11.70 -0.78
CA GLN A 229 -16.47 -12.26 0.41
C GLN A 229 -16.42 -11.25 1.57
N GLU A 230 -17.24 -11.48 2.59
CA GLU A 230 -17.27 -10.62 3.78
C GLU A 230 -15.96 -10.70 4.58
N ASN A 231 -15.50 -11.93 4.83
CA ASN A 231 -14.36 -12.27 5.67
C ASN A 231 -13.11 -12.55 4.83
N CYS A 232 -12.49 -11.50 4.33
CA CYS A 232 -11.22 -11.58 3.60
C CYS A 232 -10.03 -11.68 4.56
N GLN A 233 -9.11 -12.61 4.28
CA GLN A 233 -7.80 -12.70 4.90
C GLN A 233 -6.77 -11.90 4.10
N GLU A 234 -5.63 -11.57 4.71
CA GLU A 234 -4.55 -10.83 4.02
C GLU A 234 -4.09 -11.53 2.74
N ARG A 235 -4.01 -12.87 2.76
CA ARG A 235 -3.67 -13.69 1.57
C ARG A 235 -4.60 -13.44 0.38
N ASP A 236 -5.89 -13.16 0.64
CA ASP A 236 -6.90 -13.04 -0.42
C ASP A 236 -6.67 -11.75 -1.22
N PHE A 237 -6.17 -10.71 -0.55
CA PHE A 237 -5.74 -9.47 -1.18
C PHE A 237 -4.41 -9.63 -1.94
N GLU A 238 -3.45 -10.39 -1.40
CA GLU A 238 -2.18 -10.69 -2.09
C GLU A 238 -2.42 -11.48 -3.38
N LEU A 239 -3.34 -12.46 -3.36
CA LEU A 239 -3.70 -13.25 -4.54
C LEU A 239 -4.20 -12.40 -5.72
N LEU A 240 -4.77 -11.21 -5.47
CA LEU A 240 -5.24 -10.29 -6.53
C LEU A 240 -4.13 -9.77 -7.43
N ARG A 241 -2.86 -9.90 -7.02
CA ARG A 241 -1.69 -9.46 -7.79
C ARG A 241 -1.32 -10.43 -8.90
N TYR A 242 -1.75 -11.69 -8.79
CA TYR A 242 -1.27 -12.79 -9.60
C TYR A 242 -2.41 -13.43 -10.40
N GLY A 243 -2.07 -13.88 -11.60
CA GLY A 243 -3.00 -14.63 -12.46
C GLY A 243 -4.08 -13.78 -13.14
N ARG A 244 -4.92 -14.49 -13.86
CA ARG A 244 -6.22 -14.06 -14.37
C ARG A 244 -7.28 -14.55 -13.39
N HIS A 245 -8.26 -13.71 -13.06
CA HIS A 245 -9.31 -14.06 -12.11
C HIS A 245 -10.61 -14.21 -12.91
N PHE A 246 -11.25 -15.36 -12.76
CA PHE A 246 -12.51 -15.69 -13.40
C PHE A 246 -13.57 -15.94 -12.33
N ARG A 247 -14.75 -15.35 -12.50
CA ARG A 247 -15.93 -15.62 -11.67
C ARG A 247 -16.81 -16.60 -12.44
N LEU A 248 -16.79 -17.88 -12.06
CA LEU A 248 -17.55 -18.92 -12.78
C LEU A 248 -19.03 -18.88 -12.41
N ASP A 249 -19.33 -18.61 -11.14
CA ASP A 249 -20.65 -18.29 -10.64
C ASP A 249 -20.56 -17.25 -9.50
N ASP A 250 -21.69 -16.89 -8.88
CA ASP A 250 -21.76 -15.90 -7.80
C ASP A 250 -20.88 -16.25 -6.58
N ASN A 251 -20.52 -17.52 -6.37
CA ASN A 251 -19.82 -17.98 -5.18
C ASN A 251 -18.36 -18.37 -5.44
N HIS A 252 -18.01 -18.75 -6.68
CA HIS A 252 -16.76 -19.41 -6.98
C HIS A 252 -15.90 -18.60 -7.96
N LYS A 253 -14.71 -18.27 -7.49
CA LYS A 253 -13.65 -17.63 -8.28
C LYS A 253 -12.55 -18.61 -8.59
N VAL A 254 -11.97 -18.52 -9.77
CA VAL A 254 -10.81 -19.30 -10.20
C VAL A 254 -9.68 -18.35 -10.60
N ILE A 255 -8.48 -18.65 -10.12
CA ILE A 255 -7.26 -17.90 -10.44
C ILE A 255 -6.36 -18.76 -11.32
N VAL A 256 -6.03 -18.26 -12.51
CA VAL A 256 -5.19 -18.95 -13.51
C VAL A 256 -3.88 -18.20 -13.69
N GLY A 257 -2.76 -18.82 -13.35
CA GLY A 257 -1.44 -18.19 -13.48
C GLY A 257 -1.07 -17.84 -14.93
N ARG A 258 -0.44 -16.67 -15.13
CA ARG A 258 -0.05 -16.16 -16.47
C ARG A 258 1.41 -16.41 -16.80
N THR A 259 2.24 -16.49 -15.77
CA THR A 259 3.69 -16.56 -15.85
C THR A 259 4.21 -17.58 -14.85
N LYS A 260 5.50 -17.95 -14.94
CA LYS A 260 6.14 -18.80 -13.94
C LYS A 260 6.10 -18.17 -12.53
N GLU A 261 6.23 -16.84 -12.45
CA GLU A 261 6.16 -16.13 -11.17
C GLU A 261 4.74 -16.13 -10.61
N ASP A 262 3.72 -15.87 -11.44
CA ASP A 262 2.32 -16.00 -11.03
C ASP A 262 2.04 -17.41 -10.49
N ASN A 263 2.47 -18.44 -11.21
CA ASN A 263 2.28 -19.83 -10.78
C ASN A 263 2.91 -20.10 -9.43
N LYS A 264 4.15 -19.63 -9.21
CA LYS A 264 4.86 -19.78 -7.94
C LYS A 264 4.08 -19.10 -6.80
N GLN A 265 3.72 -17.83 -6.98
CA GLN A 265 3.05 -17.03 -5.96
C GLN A 265 1.66 -17.56 -5.62
N ILE A 266 0.88 -17.99 -6.62
CA ILE A 266 -0.43 -18.62 -6.41
C ILE A 266 -0.31 -19.88 -5.56
N LEU A 267 0.71 -20.72 -5.81
CA LEU A 267 0.94 -21.94 -5.04
C LEU A 267 1.44 -21.64 -3.62
N GLU A 268 2.30 -20.63 -3.43
CA GLU A 268 2.79 -20.21 -2.11
C GLU A 268 1.67 -19.61 -1.24
N LEU A 269 0.68 -18.95 -1.84
CA LEU A 269 -0.47 -18.36 -1.14
C LEU A 269 -1.65 -19.33 -0.95
N SER A 270 -1.58 -20.53 -1.54
CA SER A 270 -2.64 -21.54 -1.44
C SER A 270 -2.71 -22.16 -0.05
N ASP A 271 -3.93 -22.30 0.49
CA ASP A 271 -4.21 -23.01 1.74
C ASP A 271 -4.64 -24.45 1.40
N PRO A 272 -3.81 -25.48 1.66
CA PRO A 272 -4.14 -26.87 1.29
C PRO A 272 -5.33 -27.43 2.06
N HIS A 273 -5.78 -26.78 3.14
CA HIS A 273 -6.93 -27.21 3.93
C HIS A 273 -8.25 -26.60 3.45
N LYS A 274 -8.22 -25.64 2.53
CA LYS A 274 -9.42 -24.92 2.06
C LYS A 274 -9.50 -24.84 0.54
N ASP A 275 -8.38 -24.66 -0.14
CA ASP A 275 -8.36 -24.38 -1.56
C ASP A 275 -8.20 -25.66 -2.39
N ILE A 276 -8.65 -25.60 -3.65
CA ILE A 276 -8.41 -26.65 -4.65
C ILE A 276 -7.40 -26.14 -5.65
N ARG A 277 -6.36 -26.93 -5.92
CA ARG A 277 -5.31 -26.63 -6.89
C ARG A 277 -5.42 -27.55 -8.09
N LEU A 278 -5.25 -27.00 -9.28
CA LEU A 278 -5.28 -27.74 -10.52
C LEU A 278 -4.02 -27.47 -11.35
N ARG A 279 -3.54 -28.52 -12.02
CA ARG A 279 -2.41 -28.45 -12.95
C ARG A 279 -2.50 -29.54 -14.02
N MET A 280 -1.94 -29.25 -15.20
CA MET A 280 -1.74 -30.26 -16.24
C MET A 280 -0.83 -31.39 -15.73
N THR A 281 -1.16 -32.64 -16.06
CA THR A 281 -0.37 -33.83 -15.66
C THR A 281 0.69 -34.18 -16.70
N ASP A 282 0.31 -34.13 -17.98
CA ASP A 282 1.12 -34.68 -19.07
C ASP A 282 1.95 -33.62 -19.80
N MET A 283 1.81 -32.34 -19.42
CA MET A 283 2.49 -31.22 -20.06
C MET A 283 2.59 -29.99 -19.17
N ALA A 284 3.36 -28.99 -19.62
CA ALA A 284 3.40 -27.69 -18.95
C ALA A 284 2.05 -26.95 -19.10
N GLY A 285 1.60 -26.32 -18.02
CA GLY A 285 0.38 -25.53 -17.98
C GLY A 285 0.40 -24.52 -16.83
N PRO A 286 -0.67 -23.72 -16.69
CA PRO A 286 -0.79 -22.79 -15.58
C PRO A 286 -1.00 -23.52 -14.26
N ALA A 287 -0.59 -22.89 -13.16
CA ALA A 287 -1.14 -23.24 -11.85
C ALA A 287 -2.52 -22.60 -11.75
N VAL A 288 -3.52 -23.39 -11.37
CA VAL A 288 -4.90 -22.93 -11.18
C VAL A 288 -5.29 -23.13 -9.73
N LEU A 289 -5.96 -22.14 -9.15
CA LEU A 289 -6.41 -22.15 -7.76
C LEU A 289 -7.90 -21.79 -7.72
N ILE A 290 -8.68 -22.59 -6.98
CA ILE A 290 -10.04 -22.27 -6.55
C ILE A 290 -9.97 -21.98 -5.05
N PRO A 291 -9.97 -20.70 -4.63
CA PRO A 291 -9.94 -20.35 -3.22
C PRO A 291 -11.19 -20.86 -2.52
N SER A 292 -11.04 -21.39 -1.30
CA SER A 292 -12.14 -21.88 -0.46
C SER A 292 -12.92 -23.08 -1.02
N GLY A 293 -12.42 -23.74 -2.07
CA GLY A 293 -13.01 -24.95 -2.64
C GLY A 293 -14.26 -24.66 -3.47
N ALA A 294 -14.83 -25.73 -4.05
CA ALA A 294 -16.00 -25.66 -4.91
C ALA A 294 -16.64 -27.06 -5.11
N PRO A 295 -17.91 -27.15 -5.54
CA PRO A 295 -18.53 -28.41 -5.94
C PRO A 295 -17.90 -29.00 -7.21
N GLU A 296 -18.14 -30.29 -7.46
CA GLU A 296 -17.53 -31.04 -8.57
C GLU A 296 -17.73 -30.40 -9.95
N GLU A 297 -18.91 -29.81 -10.21
CA GLU A 297 -19.21 -29.12 -11.47
C GLU A 297 -18.24 -27.97 -11.75
N ILE A 298 -18.02 -27.12 -10.75
CA ILE A 298 -17.10 -25.98 -10.83
C ILE A 298 -15.65 -26.43 -10.90
N VAL A 299 -15.30 -27.53 -10.21
CA VAL A 299 -13.96 -28.13 -10.30
C VAL A 299 -13.70 -28.65 -11.73
N TYR A 300 -14.69 -29.29 -12.35
CA TYR A 300 -14.61 -29.76 -13.72
C TYR A 300 -14.47 -28.59 -14.72
N GLU A 301 -15.23 -27.51 -14.50
CA GLU A 301 -15.11 -26.29 -15.31
C GLU A 301 -13.72 -25.64 -15.14
N ALA A 302 -13.20 -25.53 -13.92
CA ALA A 302 -11.85 -25.04 -13.65
C ALA A 302 -10.76 -25.93 -14.26
N ALA A 303 -10.98 -27.24 -14.32
CA ALA A 303 -10.07 -28.18 -14.99
C ALA A 303 -10.07 -27.95 -16.51
N THR A 304 -11.25 -27.71 -17.11
CA THR A 304 -11.39 -27.34 -18.52
C THR A 304 -10.68 -26.01 -18.81
N LEU A 305 -10.84 -25.02 -17.92
CA LEU A 305 -10.13 -23.75 -17.98
C LEU A 305 -8.59 -23.93 -17.87
N CYS A 306 -8.12 -24.83 -17.02
CA CYS A 306 -6.71 -25.18 -16.89
C CYS A 306 -6.15 -25.74 -18.22
N ALA A 307 -6.90 -26.64 -18.86
CA ALA A 307 -6.56 -27.18 -20.17
C ALA A 307 -6.59 -26.11 -21.27
N ALA A 308 -7.58 -25.21 -21.27
CA ALA A 308 -7.70 -24.14 -22.25
C ALA A 308 -6.51 -23.17 -22.23
N TYR A 309 -5.99 -22.84 -21.05
CA TYR A 309 -4.79 -22.01 -20.89
C TYR A 309 -3.46 -22.79 -20.98
N SER A 310 -3.50 -24.05 -21.43
CA SER A 310 -2.31 -24.88 -21.71
C SER A 310 -2.01 -24.91 -23.22
N LYS A 311 -1.20 -25.89 -23.67
CA LYS A 311 -0.96 -26.15 -25.10
C LYS A 311 -1.79 -27.33 -25.64
N THR A 312 -2.82 -27.75 -24.91
CA THR A 312 -3.76 -28.78 -25.36
C THR A 312 -4.48 -28.29 -26.62
N GLU A 313 -4.60 -29.15 -27.64
CA GLU A 313 -5.36 -28.85 -28.85
C GLU A 313 -6.87 -28.81 -28.56
N ASP A 314 -7.61 -28.00 -29.33
CA ASP A 314 -9.05 -27.86 -29.17
C ASP A 314 -9.76 -29.21 -29.40
N GLY A 315 -10.63 -29.60 -28.47
CA GLY A 315 -11.33 -30.89 -28.49
C GLY A 315 -10.44 -32.12 -28.24
N ALA A 316 -9.17 -31.97 -27.87
CA ALA A 316 -8.31 -33.08 -27.48
C ALA A 316 -8.46 -33.37 -25.97
N PRO A 317 -8.40 -34.66 -25.55
CA PRO A 317 -8.46 -35.00 -24.13
C PRO A 317 -7.21 -34.52 -23.39
N ALA A 318 -7.42 -33.87 -22.24
CA ALA A 318 -6.39 -33.37 -21.34
C ALA A 318 -6.57 -33.95 -19.94
N ARG A 319 -5.47 -34.36 -19.31
CA ARG A 319 -5.46 -34.88 -17.94
C ARG A 319 -5.00 -33.80 -16.96
N VAL A 320 -5.90 -33.42 -16.06
CA VAL A 320 -5.67 -32.37 -15.05
C VAL A 320 -5.66 -33.02 -13.68
N SER A 321 -4.56 -32.82 -12.95
CA SER A 321 -4.45 -33.22 -11.55
C SER A 321 -5.18 -32.18 -10.70
N VAL A 322 -6.11 -32.65 -9.87
CA VAL A 322 -6.87 -31.86 -8.90
C VAL A 322 -6.39 -32.26 -7.51
N THR A 323 -6.00 -31.29 -6.69
CA THR A 323 -5.53 -31.50 -5.32
C THR A 323 -6.25 -30.54 -4.39
N GLY A 324 -7.03 -31.06 -3.46
CA GLY A 324 -7.76 -30.27 -2.48
C GLY A 324 -7.80 -30.94 -1.10
N PRO A 325 -8.63 -30.43 -0.17
CA PRO A 325 -8.66 -30.91 1.21
C PRO A 325 -9.09 -32.38 1.36
N LEU A 326 -9.87 -32.89 0.40
CA LEU A 326 -10.39 -34.26 0.38
C LEU A 326 -9.43 -35.27 -0.26
N GLY A 327 -8.34 -34.82 -0.87
CA GLY A 327 -7.37 -35.69 -1.52
C GLY A 327 -6.91 -35.19 -2.89
N SER A 328 -6.45 -36.11 -3.72
CA SER A 328 -6.02 -35.82 -5.08
C SER A 328 -6.62 -36.81 -6.06
N GLU A 329 -7.01 -36.32 -7.21
CA GLU A 329 -7.54 -37.10 -8.32
C GLU A 329 -7.04 -36.56 -9.66
N ILE A 330 -7.34 -37.29 -10.73
CA ILE A 330 -7.04 -36.87 -12.10
C ILE A 330 -8.33 -36.87 -12.89
N LEU A 331 -8.71 -35.70 -13.39
CA LEU A 331 -9.85 -35.53 -14.29
C LEU A 331 -9.36 -35.56 -15.74
N THR A 332 -10.18 -36.14 -16.62
CA THR A 332 -9.99 -36.03 -18.07
C THR A 332 -11.04 -35.06 -18.60
N VAL A 333 -10.59 -33.95 -19.15
CA VAL A 333 -11.42 -32.89 -19.73
C VAL A 333 -11.09 -32.71 -21.21
N GLN A 334 -11.94 -32.00 -21.95
CA GLN A 334 -11.62 -31.62 -23.32
C GLN A 334 -10.88 -30.28 -23.34
N GLY A 335 -9.84 -30.17 -24.16
CA GLY A 335 -9.23 -28.88 -24.49
C GLY A 335 -10.25 -27.95 -25.12
N GLY A 336 -10.12 -26.65 -24.84
CA GLY A 336 -11.02 -25.63 -25.36
C GLY A 336 -10.29 -24.30 -25.57
N ALA A 337 -10.92 -23.39 -26.29
CA ALA A 337 -10.40 -22.05 -26.52
C ALA A 337 -10.59 -21.15 -25.27
N PRO A 338 -9.55 -20.46 -24.76
CA PRO A 338 -9.69 -19.54 -23.62
C PRO A 338 -10.80 -18.48 -23.74
N GLU A 339 -11.12 -18.11 -24.98
CA GLU A 339 -12.11 -17.10 -25.34
C GLU A 339 -13.51 -17.43 -24.81
N THR A 340 -13.83 -18.72 -24.63
CA THR A 340 -15.13 -19.14 -24.07
C THR A 340 -15.36 -18.63 -22.66
N TYR A 341 -14.28 -18.32 -21.92
CA TYR A 341 -14.32 -17.84 -20.54
C TYR A 341 -14.11 -16.34 -20.41
N HIS A 342 -13.96 -15.60 -21.51
CA HIS A 342 -13.73 -14.15 -21.45
C HIS A 342 -14.90 -13.37 -20.83
N GLN A 343 -16.12 -13.90 -20.94
CA GLN A 343 -17.30 -13.32 -20.27
C GLN A 343 -17.23 -13.42 -18.73
N ASN A 344 -16.45 -14.36 -18.20
CA ASN A 344 -16.25 -14.60 -16.77
C ASN A 344 -15.02 -13.86 -16.22
N LEU A 345 -14.23 -13.20 -17.07
CA LEU A 345 -13.00 -12.53 -16.67
C LEU A 345 -13.29 -11.23 -15.91
N ILE A 346 -12.64 -11.05 -14.77
CA ILE A 346 -12.78 -9.87 -13.88
C ILE A 346 -11.88 -8.70 -14.28
#